data_AF-A0A2S1CWX7-F1
#
_entry.id   AF-A0A2S1CWX7-F1
#
_cell.length_a   1.000
_cell.length_b   1.000
_cell.length_c   1.000
_cell.angle_alpha   90.00
_cell.angle_beta   90.00
_cell.angle_gamma   90.00
#
_symmetry.space_group_name_H-M   'P 1'
#
loop_
_entity.id
_entity.type
_entity.pdbx_description
1 polymer ?
#
loop_
_entity_poly.entity_id
_entity_poly.type
_entity_poly.pdbx_seq_one_letter_code
_entity_poly.pdbx_strand_id
1 'polypeptide(L)'
;FFKDYNTSGVFITFDGKHYASNNFKRAKEPFSPASTFKIFNALIALDNGVVKDTKEIFYHYKGEKVFLPSWKQDASLRSAIKRSQVPAFKELARKIGLKTMQESLNKLSYGNAKISKIDTFWLDNSLQISAKNQADLLFKLSQNSLPFSNKSQEEVKKLLLFKENKIQKIYAKTGFNDNINLAWIVGFVKTKNKILSFALNVDIKDIKNIKIREELLEKYIYSLN
;
A
#
# COMPACT_ATOMS: atom_id res chain seq x y z
N PHE A 1 0.08 21.39 9.18
CA PHE A 1 -0.25 19.96 9.32
C PHE A 1 0.94 19.19 9.88
N PHE A 2 1.99 18.81 9.12
CA PHE A 2 3.15 18.09 9.69
C PHE A 2 3.82 18.82 10.88
N LYS A 3 3.97 20.15 10.80
CA LYS A 3 4.52 20.99 11.88
C LYS A 3 3.71 20.89 13.18
N ASP A 4 2.39 20.80 13.09
CA ASP A 4 1.47 20.68 14.22
C ASP A 4 1.72 19.41 15.05
N TYR A 5 2.40 18.42 14.46
CA TYR A 5 2.77 17.15 15.09
C TYR A 5 4.27 17.05 15.39
N ASN A 6 5.04 18.12 15.20
CA ASN A 6 6.50 18.15 15.35
C ASN A 6 7.21 17.01 14.60
N THR A 7 6.74 16.74 13.37
CA THR A 7 7.29 15.69 12.50
C THR A 7 7.54 16.22 11.08
N SER A 8 8.31 15.45 10.31
CA SER A 8 8.61 15.69 8.91
C SER A 8 7.98 14.60 8.03
N GLY A 9 7.63 14.96 6.81
CA GLY A 9 6.94 14.06 5.90
C GLY A 9 6.57 14.72 4.59
N VAL A 10 5.97 13.92 3.72
CA VAL A 10 5.42 14.38 2.46
C VAL A 10 4.02 13.85 2.28
N PHE A 11 3.15 14.69 1.77
CA PHE A 11 1.88 14.36 1.16
C PHE A 11 1.93 14.80 -0.29
N ILE A 12 1.60 13.90 -1.21
CA ILE A 12 1.47 14.20 -2.63
C ILE A 12 0.15 13.65 -3.13
N THR A 13 -0.51 14.41 -4.01
CA THR A 13 -1.71 13.99 -4.74
C THR A 13 -1.46 14.01 -6.25
N PHE A 14 -2.23 13.22 -6.98
CA PHE A 14 -2.22 13.20 -8.44
C PHE A 14 -3.62 12.92 -9.00
N ASP A 15 -4.09 13.80 -9.87
CA ASP A 15 -5.43 13.79 -10.50
C ASP A 15 -5.43 13.15 -11.91
N GLY A 16 -4.28 12.64 -12.37
CA GLY A 16 -4.09 12.14 -13.73
C GLY A 16 -3.35 13.12 -14.65
N LYS A 17 -3.22 14.39 -14.25
CA LYS A 17 -2.57 15.44 -15.02
C LYS A 17 -1.61 16.30 -14.19
N HIS A 18 -1.99 16.68 -12.97
CA HIS A 18 -1.27 17.59 -12.09
C HIS A 18 -0.93 16.92 -10.77
N TYR A 19 0.23 17.29 -10.23
CA TYR A 19 0.64 16.92 -8.89
C TYR A 19 0.52 18.12 -7.95
N ALA A 20 0.10 17.87 -6.71
CA ALA A 20 0.23 18.82 -5.62
C ALA A 20 0.97 18.16 -4.45
N SER A 21 1.92 18.86 -3.85
CA SER A 21 2.67 18.34 -2.70
C SER A 21 3.18 19.45 -1.79
N ASN A 22 3.29 19.16 -0.50
CA ASN A 22 3.98 20.04 0.44
C ASN A 22 5.52 20.00 0.29
N ASN A 23 6.07 18.96 -0.35
CA ASN A 23 7.51 18.82 -0.55
C ASN A 23 7.82 17.92 -1.75
N PHE A 24 7.98 18.52 -2.94
CA PHE A 24 8.28 17.79 -4.17
C PHE A 24 9.65 17.08 -4.17
N LYS A 25 10.62 17.57 -3.39
CA LYS A 25 11.92 16.90 -3.25
C LYS A 25 11.74 15.55 -2.55
N ARG A 26 11.15 15.56 -1.36
CA ARG A 26 10.84 14.34 -0.60
C ARG A 26 9.84 13.42 -1.31
N ALA A 27 8.92 13.98 -2.11
CA ALA A 27 7.98 13.18 -2.90
C ALA A 27 8.69 12.25 -3.91
N LYS A 28 9.90 12.61 -4.35
CA LYS A 28 10.74 11.84 -5.28
C LYS A 28 11.76 10.93 -4.58
N GLU A 29 11.94 11.08 -3.26
CA GLU A 29 12.86 10.24 -2.49
C GLU A 29 12.30 8.82 -2.34
N PRO A 30 13.07 7.77 -2.69
CA PRO A 30 12.62 6.40 -2.59
C PRO A 30 12.80 5.83 -1.17
N PHE A 31 11.79 5.13 -0.67
CA PHE A 31 11.88 4.37 0.59
C PHE A 31 11.28 2.99 0.40
N SER A 32 11.58 2.09 1.35
CA SER A 32 10.88 0.80 1.45
C SER A 32 9.35 1.00 1.50
N PRO A 33 8.57 0.26 0.69
CA PRO A 33 7.11 0.34 0.72
C PRO A 33 6.51 -0.31 1.98
N ALA A 34 7.25 -1.20 2.65
CA ALA A 34 6.75 -1.98 3.77
C ALA A 34 5.38 -2.60 3.45
N SER A 35 4.39 -2.44 4.33
CA SER A 35 3.06 -3.03 4.15
C SER A 35 2.19 -2.38 3.05
N THR A 36 2.61 -1.29 2.40
CA THR A 36 1.87 -0.79 1.23
C THR A 36 2.03 -1.72 0.03
N PHE A 37 3.11 -2.51 -0.02
CA PHE A 37 3.35 -3.49 -1.09
C PHE A 37 2.26 -4.57 -1.16
N LYS A 38 1.51 -4.78 -0.08
CA LYS A 38 0.36 -5.71 -0.03
C LYS A 38 -0.69 -5.45 -1.12
N ILE A 39 -0.81 -4.20 -1.58
CA ILE A 39 -1.70 -3.83 -2.70
C ILE A 39 -1.29 -4.62 -3.96
N PHE A 40 -0.02 -4.54 -4.33
CA PHE A 40 0.50 -5.11 -5.56
C PHE A 40 0.76 -6.62 -5.42
N ASN A 41 1.16 -7.09 -4.24
CA ASN A 41 1.26 -8.52 -3.95
C ASN A 41 -0.11 -9.22 -4.11
N ALA A 42 -1.19 -8.64 -3.58
CA ALA A 42 -2.56 -9.16 -3.79
C ALA A 42 -3.00 -9.10 -5.26
N LEU A 43 -2.68 -8.01 -5.97
CA LEU A 43 -3.00 -7.86 -7.40
C LEU A 43 -2.32 -8.94 -8.25
N ILE A 44 -1.02 -9.15 -8.03
CA ILE A 44 -0.23 -10.14 -8.75
C ILE A 44 -0.74 -11.55 -8.45
N ALA A 45 -1.06 -11.86 -7.19
CA ALA A 45 -1.60 -13.16 -6.81
C ALA A 45 -2.93 -13.47 -7.51
N LEU A 46 -3.87 -12.51 -7.52
CA LEU A 46 -5.16 -12.67 -8.16
C LEU A 46 -5.03 -12.81 -9.69
N ASP A 47 -4.21 -11.97 -10.31
CA ASP A 47 -4.07 -11.96 -11.77
C ASP A 47 -3.41 -13.20 -12.33
N ASN A 48 -2.49 -13.80 -11.56
CA ASN A 48 -1.81 -15.03 -11.94
C ASN A 48 -2.51 -16.30 -11.39
N GLY A 49 -3.71 -16.18 -10.82
CA GLY A 49 -4.49 -17.31 -10.32
C GLY A 49 -3.86 -18.05 -9.14
N VAL A 50 -2.95 -17.41 -8.39
CA VAL A 50 -2.33 -17.96 -7.17
C VAL A 50 -3.37 -18.16 -6.06
N VAL A 51 -4.39 -17.29 -6.07
CA VAL A 51 -5.64 -17.48 -5.32
C VAL A 51 -6.80 -17.25 -6.27
N LYS A 52 -7.87 -18.02 -6.09
CA LYS A 52 -9.11 -17.97 -6.87
C LYS A 52 -9.86 -16.65 -6.69
N ASP A 53 -9.93 -16.17 -5.45
CA ASP A 53 -10.64 -14.95 -5.09
C ASP A 53 -10.15 -14.35 -3.76
N THR A 54 -10.82 -13.28 -3.31
CA THR A 54 -10.43 -12.56 -2.09
C THR A 54 -10.81 -13.27 -0.78
N LYS A 55 -11.57 -14.38 -0.84
CA LYS A 55 -12.12 -15.12 0.29
C LYS A 55 -11.45 -16.47 0.50
N GLU A 56 -10.81 -17.04 -0.53
CA GLU A 56 -9.99 -18.24 -0.39
C GLU A 56 -9.00 -18.09 0.77
N ILE A 57 -9.00 -19.08 1.67
CA ILE A 57 -7.98 -19.20 2.71
C ILE A 57 -6.74 -19.77 2.05
N PHE A 58 -5.70 -18.95 1.94
CA PHE A 58 -4.42 -19.35 1.35
C PHE A 58 -3.32 -19.49 2.41
N TYR A 59 -3.57 -19.00 3.62
CA TYR A 59 -2.66 -19.04 4.75
C TYR A 59 -3.30 -19.76 5.93
N HIS A 60 -2.62 -20.78 6.45
CA HIS A 60 -3.04 -21.51 7.65
C HIS A 60 -2.05 -21.25 8.78
N TYR A 61 -2.55 -20.73 9.90
CA TYR A 61 -1.73 -20.46 11.08
C TYR A 61 -1.38 -21.78 11.77
N LYS A 62 -0.08 -22.02 12.00
CA LYS A 62 0.44 -23.30 12.54
C LYS A 62 1.00 -23.16 13.94
N GLY A 63 0.64 -22.10 14.66
CA GLY A 63 1.14 -21.86 16.01
C GLY A 63 2.49 -21.15 16.07
N GLU A 64 3.02 -20.69 14.93
CA GLU A 64 4.30 -19.97 14.88
C GLU A 64 4.27 -18.64 15.65
N LYS A 65 5.43 -18.19 16.13
CA LYS A 65 5.55 -16.91 16.84
C LYS A 65 5.27 -15.75 15.88
N VAL A 66 4.33 -14.88 16.24
CA VAL A 66 3.94 -13.70 15.46
C VAL A 66 4.12 -12.40 16.24
N PHE A 67 4.38 -11.31 15.52
CA PHE A 67 4.57 -9.98 16.10
C PHE A 67 3.26 -9.40 16.67
N LEU A 68 2.13 -9.57 15.96
CA LEU A 68 0.82 -9.12 16.43
C LEU A 68 -0.07 -10.31 16.80
N PRO A 69 -0.75 -10.29 17.95
CA PRO A 69 -1.73 -11.32 18.31
C PRO A 69 -2.82 -11.50 17.24
N SER A 70 -3.19 -10.44 16.53
CA SER A 70 -4.16 -10.47 15.44
C SER A 70 -3.73 -11.34 14.25
N TRP A 71 -2.47 -11.75 14.15
CA TRP A 71 -1.95 -12.63 13.11
C TRP A 71 -2.05 -14.12 13.44
N LYS A 72 -2.49 -14.49 14.66
CA LYS A 72 -2.65 -15.88 15.11
C LYS A 72 -3.93 -16.54 14.57
N GLN A 73 -4.13 -16.45 13.26
CA GLN A 73 -5.31 -17.01 12.60
C GLN A 73 -5.08 -17.19 11.10
N ASP A 74 -5.84 -18.12 10.53
CA ASP A 74 -5.94 -18.34 9.09
C ASP A 74 -6.36 -17.06 8.36
N ALA A 75 -5.92 -16.96 7.10
CA ALA A 75 -6.12 -15.75 6.34
C ALA A 75 -6.45 -15.97 4.87
N SER A 76 -7.42 -15.18 4.40
CA SER A 76 -7.66 -14.86 2.99
C SER A 76 -7.07 -13.49 2.67
N LEU A 77 -7.07 -13.09 1.39
CA LEU A 77 -6.61 -11.74 1.03
C LEU A 77 -7.40 -10.66 1.77
N ARG A 78 -8.73 -10.86 1.90
CA ARG A 78 -9.64 -9.95 2.60
C ARG A 78 -9.28 -9.76 4.05
N SER A 79 -8.94 -10.84 4.76
CA SER A 79 -8.67 -10.76 6.19
C SER A 79 -7.21 -10.38 6.47
N ALA A 80 -6.25 -10.87 5.68
CA ALA A 80 -4.83 -10.60 5.80
C ALA A 80 -4.50 -9.11 5.59
N ILE A 81 -5.11 -8.47 4.58
CA ILE A 81 -4.80 -7.07 4.24
C ILE A 81 -5.28 -6.10 5.31
N LYS A 82 -6.47 -6.34 5.88
CA LYS A 82 -7.09 -5.54 6.95
C LYS A 82 -6.23 -5.50 8.22
N ARG A 83 -5.63 -6.64 8.57
CA ARG A 83 -4.75 -6.79 9.75
C ARG A 83 -3.27 -6.63 9.42
N SER A 84 -2.94 -6.30 8.16
CA SER A 84 -1.58 -6.20 7.64
C SER A 84 -0.71 -7.43 7.97
N GLN A 85 -1.28 -8.64 7.90
CA GLN A 85 -0.67 -9.90 8.32
C GLN A 85 0.55 -10.27 7.47
N VAL A 86 1.75 -9.97 7.98
CA VAL A 86 3.01 -10.19 7.24
C VAL A 86 3.23 -11.66 6.89
N PRO A 87 3.07 -12.64 7.80
CA PRO A 87 3.31 -14.05 7.49
C PRO A 87 2.47 -14.55 6.30
N ALA A 88 1.20 -14.16 6.21
CA ALA A 88 0.34 -14.48 5.08
C ALA A 88 0.91 -13.91 3.77
N PHE A 89 1.26 -12.62 3.71
CA PHE A 89 1.82 -12.04 2.48
C PHE A 89 3.21 -12.57 2.10
N LYS A 90 3.98 -13.11 3.07
CA LYS A 90 5.20 -13.87 2.80
C LYS A 90 4.90 -15.19 2.10
N GLU A 91 3.91 -15.93 2.60
CA GLU A 91 3.45 -17.15 1.94
C GLU A 91 2.90 -16.89 0.54
N LEU A 92 2.09 -15.84 0.39
CA LEU A 92 1.56 -15.41 -0.91
C LEU A 92 2.68 -15.12 -1.91
N ALA A 93 3.72 -14.38 -1.49
CA ALA A 93 4.86 -14.08 -2.35
C ALA A 93 5.64 -15.34 -2.75
N ARG A 94 5.82 -16.30 -1.83
CA ARG A 94 6.43 -17.60 -2.16
C ARG A 94 5.60 -18.39 -3.17
N LYS A 95 4.27 -18.38 -3.05
CA LYS A 95 3.35 -19.03 -4.01
C LYS A 95 3.36 -18.33 -5.38
N ILE A 96 3.50 -17.00 -5.44
CA ILE A 96 3.71 -16.25 -6.70
C ILE A 96 5.03 -16.66 -7.37
N GLY A 97 6.09 -16.80 -6.57
CA GLY A 97 7.43 -17.16 -7.05
C GLY A 97 8.23 -15.99 -7.63
N LEU A 98 9.55 -16.16 -7.67
CA LEU A 98 10.50 -15.08 -8.01
C LEU A 98 10.32 -14.54 -9.43
N LYS A 99 10.19 -15.44 -10.42
CA LYS A 99 10.06 -15.07 -11.84
C LYS A 99 8.84 -14.18 -12.08
N THR A 100 7.66 -14.65 -11.69
CA THR A 100 6.39 -13.92 -11.84
C THR A 100 6.39 -12.60 -11.08
N MET A 101 6.97 -12.58 -9.87
CA MET A 101 7.09 -11.36 -9.09
C MET A 101 7.98 -10.32 -9.80
N GLN A 102 9.15 -10.71 -10.29
CA GLN A 102 10.07 -9.81 -10.99
C GLN A 102 9.45 -9.26 -12.28
N GLU A 103 8.85 -10.12 -13.10
CA GLU A 103 8.13 -9.71 -14.32
C GLU A 103 7.02 -8.71 -14.00
N SER A 104 6.28 -8.93 -12.90
CA SER A 104 5.20 -8.05 -12.47
C SER A 104 5.72 -6.69 -11.97
N LEU A 105 6.82 -6.65 -11.20
CA LEU A 105 7.45 -5.39 -10.79
C LEU A 105 7.94 -4.59 -11.99
N ASN A 106 8.52 -5.28 -12.99
CA ASN A 106 8.97 -4.65 -14.23
C ASN A 106 7.79 -4.08 -15.04
N LYS A 107 6.72 -4.86 -15.23
CA LYS A 107 5.47 -4.41 -15.89
C LYS A 107 4.86 -3.18 -15.21
N LEU A 108 4.91 -3.14 -13.88
CA LEU A 108 4.46 -2.00 -13.09
C LEU A 108 5.40 -0.80 -13.16
N SER A 109 6.66 -0.98 -13.58
CA SER A 109 7.74 -0.02 -13.31
C SER A 109 7.77 0.37 -11.82
N TYR A 110 7.71 -0.63 -10.94
CA TYR A 110 7.55 -0.43 -9.50
C TYR A 110 8.85 0.06 -8.86
N GLY A 111 9.03 1.38 -8.75
CA GLY A 111 10.19 1.97 -8.10
C GLY A 111 11.51 1.45 -8.69
N ASN A 112 12.38 0.90 -7.84
CA ASN A 112 13.64 0.29 -8.29
C ASN A 112 13.53 -1.18 -8.73
N ALA A 113 12.35 -1.81 -8.60
CA ALA A 113 12.05 -3.20 -8.94
C ALA A 113 13.03 -4.26 -8.40
N LYS A 114 13.75 -3.97 -7.29
CA LYS A 114 14.73 -4.90 -6.71
C LYS A 114 14.07 -5.92 -5.80
N ILE A 115 14.41 -7.19 -6.00
CA ILE A 115 14.03 -8.30 -5.10
C ILE A 115 15.32 -8.88 -4.48
N SER A 116 15.45 -8.79 -3.16
CA SER A 116 16.49 -9.50 -2.40
C SER A 116 16.14 -10.98 -2.23
N LYS A 117 15.13 -11.28 -1.40
CA LYS A 117 14.51 -12.58 -1.20
C LYS A 117 13.01 -12.44 -1.41
N ILE A 118 12.41 -13.45 -2.04
CA ILE A 118 11.01 -13.43 -2.51
C ILE A 118 10.00 -13.08 -1.42
N ASP A 119 10.29 -13.30 -0.14
CA ASP A 119 9.36 -13.05 0.96
C ASP A 119 9.83 -11.97 1.96
N THR A 120 10.91 -11.24 1.65
CA THR A 120 11.39 -10.12 2.48
C THR A 120 11.71 -8.83 1.73
N PHE A 121 11.76 -8.84 0.40
CA PHE A 121 12.25 -7.70 -0.39
C PHE A 121 11.53 -6.36 -0.15
N TRP A 122 10.25 -6.39 0.24
CA TRP A 122 9.50 -5.18 0.58
C TRP A 122 9.67 -4.72 2.04
N LEU A 123 10.38 -5.49 2.87
CA LEU A 123 10.61 -5.26 4.30
C LEU A 123 12.06 -4.90 4.63
N ASP A 124 13.02 -5.32 3.80
CA ASP A 124 14.45 -5.25 4.07
C ASP A 124 15.18 -4.09 3.36
N ASN A 125 14.41 -3.09 2.90
CA ASN A 125 14.91 -1.90 2.20
C ASN A 125 15.54 -2.16 0.82
N SER A 126 15.48 -3.38 0.29
CA SER A 126 15.92 -3.66 -1.09
C SER A 126 14.99 -3.02 -2.12
N LEU A 127 13.69 -3.32 -2.06
CA LEU A 127 12.68 -2.66 -2.86
C LEU A 127 12.41 -1.27 -2.31
N GLN A 128 12.50 -0.27 -3.18
CA GLN A 128 12.21 1.10 -2.81
C GLN A 128 11.35 1.79 -3.88
N ILE A 129 10.45 2.65 -3.42
CA ILE A 129 9.53 3.41 -4.25
C ILE A 129 9.31 4.81 -3.65
N SER A 130 9.17 5.82 -4.50
CA SER A 130 8.87 7.19 -4.06
C SER A 130 7.37 7.41 -3.82
N ALA A 131 7.02 8.46 -3.06
CA ALA A 131 5.62 8.84 -2.85
C ALA A 131 4.94 9.21 -4.17
N LYS A 132 5.67 9.88 -5.08
CA LYS A 132 5.19 10.18 -6.44
C LYS A 132 4.85 8.90 -7.21
N ASN A 133 5.75 7.91 -7.22
CA ASN A 133 5.48 6.65 -7.93
C ASN A 133 4.32 5.86 -7.31
N GLN A 134 4.14 5.90 -5.98
CA GLN A 134 2.96 5.32 -5.34
C GLN A 134 1.66 5.98 -5.84
N ALA A 135 1.61 7.32 -5.86
CA ALA A 135 0.46 8.06 -6.39
C ALA A 135 0.17 7.70 -7.85
N ASP A 136 1.20 7.64 -8.70
CA ASP A 136 1.07 7.27 -10.12
C ASP A 136 0.44 5.88 -10.29
N LEU A 137 0.93 4.88 -9.57
CA LEU A 137 0.41 3.51 -9.63
C LEU A 137 -1.01 3.40 -9.08
N LEU A 138 -1.32 4.13 -8.01
CA LEU A 138 -2.63 4.10 -7.38
C LEU A 138 -3.68 4.85 -8.20
N PHE A 139 -3.28 5.89 -8.93
CA PHE A 139 -4.14 6.49 -9.94
C PHE A 139 -4.48 5.48 -11.03
N LYS A 140 -3.49 4.78 -11.59
CA LYS A 140 -3.73 3.73 -12.60
C LYS A 140 -4.62 2.61 -12.06
N LEU A 141 -4.37 2.13 -10.83
CA LEU A 141 -5.23 1.13 -10.18
C LEU A 141 -6.68 1.62 -10.10
N SER A 142 -6.89 2.88 -9.70
CA SER A 142 -8.23 3.47 -9.57
C SER A 142 -9.03 3.44 -10.89
N GLN A 143 -8.33 3.59 -12.02
CA GLN A 143 -8.86 3.59 -13.38
C GLN A 143 -8.89 2.20 -14.05
N ASN A 144 -8.47 1.15 -13.35
CA ASN A 144 -8.22 -0.18 -13.92
C ASN A 144 -7.22 -0.19 -15.08
N SER A 145 -6.27 0.75 -15.12
CA SER A 145 -5.33 0.90 -16.23
C SER A 145 -3.94 0.35 -15.94
N LEU A 146 -3.77 -0.42 -14.85
CA LEU A 146 -2.56 -1.23 -14.67
C LEU A 146 -2.57 -2.41 -15.67
N PRO A 147 -1.39 -2.97 -16.03
CA PRO A 147 -1.27 -4.08 -16.97
C PRO A 147 -1.64 -5.44 -16.33
N PHE A 148 -2.82 -5.51 -15.71
CA PHE A 148 -3.43 -6.70 -15.11
C PHE A 148 -4.93 -6.70 -15.44
N SER A 149 -5.61 -7.82 -15.26
CA SER A 149 -7.05 -7.91 -15.53
C SER A 149 -7.86 -6.91 -14.70
N ASN A 150 -8.88 -6.32 -15.33
CA ASN A 150 -9.81 -5.41 -14.66
C ASN A 150 -10.47 -6.07 -13.44
N LYS A 151 -10.76 -7.37 -13.53
CA LYS A 151 -11.33 -8.16 -12.43
C LYS A 151 -10.43 -8.14 -11.19
N SER A 152 -9.13 -8.42 -11.35
CA SER A 152 -8.17 -8.42 -10.23
C SER A 152 -7.99 -7.03 -9.63
N GLN A 153 -7.94 -5.99 -10.48
CA GLN A 153 -7.86 -4.59 -10.03
C GLN A 153 -9.10 -4.18 -9.22
N GLU A 154 -10.30 -4.52 -9.66
CA GLU A 154 -11.55 -4.25 -8.93
C GLU A 154 -11.61 -4.98 -7.58
N GLU A 155 -11.22 -6.26 -7.54
CA GLU A 155 -11.17 -7.02 -6.29
C GLU A 155 -10.18 -6.40 -5.29
N VAL A 156 -8.97 -6.02 -5.74
CA VAL A 156 -7.99 -5.34 -4.88
C VAL A 156 -8.52 -3.99 -4.39
N LYS A 157 -9.15 -3.17 -5.24
CA LYS A 157 -9.74 -1.90 -4.79
C LYS A 157 -10.75 -2.10 -3.66
N LYS A 158 -11.62 -3.11 -3.75
CA LYS A 158 -12.59 -3.42 -2.68
C LYS A 158 -11.90 -3.75 -1.35
N LEU A 159 -10.73 -4.39 -1.39
CA LEU A 159 -9.94 -4.70 -0.18
C LEU A 159 -9.36 -3.47 0.50
N LEU A 160 -9.22 -2.36 -0.23
CA LEU A 160 -8.60 -1.13 0.25
C LEU A 160 -9.59 -0.13 0.84
N LEU A 161 -10.90 -0.40 0.83
CA LEU A 161 -11.89 0.54 1.38
C LEU A 161 -11.54 0.87 2.84
N PHE A 162 -11.17 2.12 3.08
CA PHE A 162 -10.67 2.62 4.36
C PHE A 162 -11.74 3.40 5.10
N LYS A 163 -12.44 4.30 4.40
CA LYS A 163 -13.50 5.15 4.95
C LYS A 163 -14.48 5.51 3.84
N GLU A 164 -15.77 5.58 4.14
CA GLU A 164 -16.77 6.10 3.21
C GLU A 164 -17.79 6.97 3.94
N ASN A 165 -18.30 7.98 3.23
CA ASN A 165 -19.42 8.80 3.65
C ASN A 165 -20.26 9.19 2.42
N LYS A 166 -21.27 10.04 2.60
CA LYS A 166 -22.16 10.47 1.50
C LYS A 166 -21.46 11.24 0.36
N ILE A 167 -20.28 11.78 0.62
CA ILE A 167 -19.53 12.67 -0.30
C ILE A 167 -18.42 11.89 -1.03
N GLN A 168 -17.71 11.01 -0.33
CA GLN A 168 -16.50 10.39 -0.83
C GLN A 168 -16.23 9.00 -0.25
N LYS A 169 -15.45 8.21 -1.00
CA LYS A 169 -14.84 6.96 -0.57
C LYS A 169 -13.32 7.08 -0.59
N ILE A 170 -12.67 6.68 0.49
CA ILE A 170 -11.22 6.64 0.63
C ILE A 170 -10.80 5.18 0.59
N TYR A 171 -9.90 4.86 -0.33
CA TYR A 171 -9.26 3.56 -0.47
C TYR A 171 -7.80 3.72 -0.10
N ALA A 172 -7.31 2.99 0.91
CA ALA A 172 -5.95 3.20 1.41
C ALA A 172 -5.31 1.93 1.98
N LYS A 173 -3.98 1.92 1.98
CA LYS A 173 -3.17 0.96 2.72
C LYS A 173 -2.08 1.65 3.52
N THR A 174 -1.94 1.21 4.76
CA THR A 174 -0.87 1.65 5.66
C THR A 174 0.41 0.84 5.50
N GLY A 175 1.54 1.47 5.78
CA GLY A 175 2.87 0.88 5.88
C GLY A 175 3.63 1.44 7.08
N PHE A 176 4.56 0.65 7.60
CA PHE A 176 5.52 1.10 8.60
C PHE A 176 6.80 0.30 8.42
N ASN A 177 7.92 1.00 8.31
CA ASN A 177 9.25 0.44 8.35
C ASN A 177 9.91 0.93 9.64
N ASP A 178 10.17 0.00 10.55
CA ASP A 178 10.76 0.24 11.87
C ASP A 178 12.25 0.61 11.78
N ASN A 179 13.00 -0.01 10.87
CA ASN A 179 14.44 0.26 10.71
C ASN A 179 14.74 1.73 10.35
N ILE A 180 13.83 2.38 9.62
CA ILE A 180 13.97 3.80 9.23
C ILE A 180 12.88 4.69 9.84
N ASN A 181 12.06 4.15 10.77
CA ASN A 181 11.00 4.87 11.46
C ASN A 181 10.07 5.67 10.53
N LEU A 182 9.67 5.07 9.40
CA LEU A 182 8.88 5.75 8.37
C LEU A 182 7.53 5.07 8.19
N ALA A 183 6.46 5.84 8.36
CA ALA A 183 5.10 5.37 8.22
C ALA A 183 4.46 5.89 6.93
N TRP A 184 3.81 4.98 6.20
CA TRP A 184 3.11 5.25 4.96
C TRP A 184 1.59 5.17 5.16
N ILE A 185 0.85 6.03 4.46
CA ILE A 185 -0.52 5.75 4.05
C ILE A 185 -0.70 6.20 2.60
N VAL A 186 -1.06 5.27 1.74
CA VAL A 186 -1.16 5.51 0.28
C VAL A 186 -2.50 5.02 -0.22
N GLY A 187 -3.07 5.71 -1.20
CA GLY A 187 -4.40 5.37 -1.68
C GLY A 187 -4.93 6.25 -2.79
N PHE A 188 -6.25 6.26 -2.90
CA PHE A 188 -6.99 7.24 -3.70
C PHE A 188 -8.33 7.55 -3.05
N VAL A 189 -8.82 8.77 -3.31
CA VAL A 189 -10.15 9.22 -2.93
C VAL A 189 -11.00 9.29 -4.18
N LYS A 190 -12.23 8.76 -4.09
CA LYS A 190 -13.24 8.82 -5.13
C LYS A 190 -14.44 9.62 -4.62
N THR A 191 -14.78 10.69 -5.33
CA THR A 191 -16.05 11.41 -5.16
C THR A 191 -16.97 11.09 -6.35
N LYS A 192 -18.12 11.75 -6.45
CA LYS A 192 -19.01 11.62 -7.63
C LYS A 192 -18.33 12.07 -8.93
N ASN A 193 -17.48 13.09 -8.87
CA ASN A 193 -16.99 13.80 -10.06
C ASN A 193 -15.50 13.61 -10.32
N LYS A 194 -14.72 13.23 -9.30
CA LYS A 194 -13.26 13.17 -9.39
C LYS A 194 -12.68 11.96 -8.67
N ILE A 195 -11.56 11.48 -9.21
CA ILE A 195 -10.66 10.56 -8.51
C ILE A 195 -9.32 11.27 -8.31
N LEU A 196 -8.80 11.18 -7.10
CA LEU A 196 -7.53 11.77 -6.72
C LEU A 196 -6.71 10.73 -5.97
N SER A 197 -5.59 10.31 -6.55
CA SER A 197 -4.64 9.43 -5.87
C SER A 197 -3.78 10.23 -4.90
N PHE A 198 -3.25 9.56 -3.88
CA PHE A 198 -2.36 10.17 -2.90
C PHE A 198 -1.33 9.21 -2.36
N ALA A 199 -0.22 9.77 -1.87
CA ALA A 199 0.74 9.08 -1.04
C ALA A 199 1.23 10.00 0.07
N LEU A 200 1.23 9.48 1.29
CA LEU A 200 1.77 10.14 2.47
C LEU A 200 2.87 9.27 3.07
N ASN A 201 4.05 9.84 3.32
CA ASN A 201 4.96 9.30 4.32
C ASN A 201 5.30 10.33 5.40
N VAL A 202 5.55 9.83 6.60
CA VAL A 202 5.85 10.63 7.79
C VAL A 202 6.88 9.91 8.64
N ASP A 203 7.81 10.67 9.20
CA ASP A 203 8.79 10.17 10.17
C ASP A 203 8.10 9.98 11.52
N ILE A 204 8.29 8.81 12.14
CA ILE A 204 7.65 8.43 13.40
C ILE A 204 8.73 8.12 14.43
N LYS A 205 9.02 9.09 15.30
CA LYS A 205 10.06 8.96 16.35
C LYS A 205 9.72 7.87 17.40
N ASP A 206 8.44 7.71 17.70
CA ASP A 206 7.92 6.69 18.64
C ASP A 206 6.74 5.99 17.97
N ILE A 207 6.78 4.66 17.91
CA ILE A 207 5.72 3.84 17.32
C ILE A 207 4.34 4.07 17.96
N LYS A 208 4.27 4.55 19.19
CA LYS A 208 3.00 4.97 19.82
C LYS A 208 2.28 6.07 19.02
N ASN A 209 3.03 6.87 18.28
CA ASN A 209 2.52 7.97 17.46
C ASN A 209 2.21 7.56 16.01
N ILE A 210 2.21 6.25 15.70
CA ILE A 210 1.98 5.74 14.34
C ILE A 210 0.65 6.20 13.71
N LYS A 211 -0.34 6.57 14.55
CA LYS A 211 -1.66 7.10 14.12
C LYS A 211 -1.60 8.47 13.44
N ILE A 212 -0.50 9.21 13.59
CA ILE A 212 -0.32 10.54 12.99
C ILE A 212 -0.50 10.49 11.46
N ARG A 213 -0.13 9.39 10.78
CA ARG A 213 -0.32 9.27 9.33
C ARG A 213 -1.81 9.31 8.94
N GLU A 214 -2.69 8.66 9.70
CA GLU A 214 -4.13 8.65 9.44
C GLU A 214 -4.72 10.03 9.74
N GLU A 215 -4.34 10.66 10.85
CA GLU A 215 -4.81 12.01 11.20
C GLU A 215 -4.38 13.08 10.19
N LEU A 216 -3.12 13.00 9.72
CA LEU A 216 -2.63 13.87 8.65
C LEU A 216 -3.40 13.64 7.35
N LEU A 217 -3.66 12.38 6.98
CA LEU A 217 -4.47 12.06 5.80
C LEU A 217 -5.86 12.72 5.91
N GLU A 218 -6.53 12.58 7.06
CA GLU A 218 -7.85 13.17 7.25
C GLU A 218 -7.83 14.70 7.13
N LYS A 219 -6.83 15.38 7.73
CA LYS A 219 -6.65 16.83 7.58
C LYS A 219 -6.45 17.24 6.12
N TYR A 220 -5.58 16.54 5.40
CA TYR A 220 -5.31 16.83 3.98
C TYR A 220 -6.54 16.57 3.10
N ILE A 221 -7.21 15.43 3.25
CA ILE A 221 -8.41 15.12 2.48
C ILE A 221 -9.55 16.10 2.79
N TYR A 222 -9.71 16.52 4.04
CA TYR A 222 -10.70 17.54 4.39
C TYR A 222 -10.42 18.87 3.68
N SER A 223 -9.15 19.30 3.59
CA SER A 223 -8.76 20.54 2.90
C SER A 223 -8.87 20.52 1.37
N LEU A 224 -9.15 19.36 0.76
CA LEU A 224 -9.31 19.17 -0.69
C LEU A 224 -10.78 19.24 -1.16
N ASN A 225 -11.71 19.34 -0.22
CA ASN A 225 -13.14 19.54 -0.42
C ASN A 225 -13.50 20.99 -0.12
#